data_AF-A0A2N9AV73-F1
#
_entry.id   AF-A0A2N9AV73-F1
#
_cell.length_a   1.000
_cell.length_b   1.000
_cell.length_c   1.000
_cell.angle_alpha   90.00
_cell.angle_beta   90.00
_cell.angle_gamma   90.00
#
_symmetry.space_group_name_H-M   'P 1'
#
loop_
_entity.id
_entity.type
_entity.pdbx_description
1 polymer ?
#
loop_
_entity_poly.entity_id
_entity_poly.type
_entity_poly.pdbx_seq_one_letter_code
_entity_poly.pdbx_strand_id
1 'polypeptide(L)' 'MLSIRDEEVRTLAETVMRKSGAPNLTAAIKLALQHEIKRTDEALPLIERVAAIRAAALAKGDRAPAPPLSEDERDALWMR' A
#
# COMPACT_ATOMS: atom_id res chain seq x y z
N MET A 1 23.44 6.30 10.26
CA MET A 1 24.44 5.64 9.41
C MET A 1 24.10 4.16 9.37
N LEU A 2 23.78 3.60 8.20
CA LEU A 2 23.40 2.20 8.06
C LEU A 2 24.68 1.34 8.09
N SER A 3 24.85 0.52 9.12
CA SER A 3 26.00 -0.39 9.24
C SER A 3 25.51 -1.82 9.04
N ILE A 4 25.84 -2.40 7.89
CA ILE A 4 25.57 -3.80 7.59
C ILE A 4 26.81 -4.60 7.97
N ARG A 5 26.69 -5.38 9.05
CA ARG A 5 27.76 -6.23 9.59
C ARG A 5 27.69 -7.66 9.07
N ASP A 6 26.53 -8.05 8.56
CA ASP A 6 26.26 -9.36 8.00
C ASP A 6 26.63 -9.37 6.50
N GLU A 7 27.43 -10.36 6.10
CA GLU A 7 27.95 -10.45 4.73
C GLU A 7 26.89 -10.89 3.72
N GLU A 8 25.93 -11.71 4.15
CA GLU A 8 24.81 -12.11 3.28
C GLU A 8 23.90 -10.92 3.00
N VAL A 9 23.59 -10.13 4.03
CA VAL A 9 22.79 -8.91 3.88
C VAL A 9 23.49 -7.90 2.97
N ARG A 10 24.82 -7.78 3.07
CA ARG A 10 25.62 -6.93 2.17
C ARG A 10 25.49 -7.40 0.72
N THR A 11 25.66 -8.69 0.48
CA THR A 11 25.56 -9.30 -0.86
C THR A 11 24.17 -9.09 -1.48
N LEU A 12 23.11 -9.23 -0.69
CA LEU A 12 21.73 -8.96 -1.11
C LEU A 12 21.54 -7.48 -1.45
N ALA A 13 22.02 -6.56 -0.59
CA ALA A 13 21.90 -5.13 -0.83
C ALA A 13 22.64 -4.68 -2.10
N GLU A 14 23.83 -5.24 -2.37
CA GLU A 14 24.58 -4.99 -3.61
C GLU A 14 23.84 -5.53 -4.84
N THR A 15 23.23 -6.70 -4.71
CA THR A 15 22.42 -7.29 -5.78
C THR A 15 21.21 -6.42 -6.10
N VAL A 16 20.50 -5.94 -5.07
CA VAL A 16 19.40 -5.00 -5.21
C VAL A 16 19.87 -3.69 -5.86
N MET A 17 21.01 -3.14 -5.44
CA MET A 17 21.58 -1.92 -6.02
C MET A 17 21.86 -2.09 -7.52
N ARG A 18 22.52 -3.18 -7.92
CA ARG A 18 22.79 -3.49 -9.33
C ARG A 18 21.51 -3.64 -10.15
N LYS A 19 20.51 -4.35 -9.63
CA LYS A 19 19.25 -4.61 -10.34
C LYS A 19 18.35 -3.38 -10.45
N SER A 20 18.37 -2.51 -9.44
CA SER A 20 17.55 -1.28 -9.41
C SER A 20 18.23 -0.09 -10.08
N GLY A 21 19.54 -0.15 -10.34
CA GLY A 21 20.31 0.99 -10.84
C GLY A 21 20.48 2.11 -9.81
N ALA A 22 20.26 1.83 -8.53
CA ALA A 22 20.36 2.84 -7.48
C ALA A 22 21.81 3.34 -7.31
N PRO A 23 22.03 4.64 -7.05
CA PRO A 23 23.36 5.25 -7.06
C PRO A 23 24.26 4.84 -5.88
N ASN A 24 23.69 4.28 -4.81
CA ASN A 24 24.41 3.77 -3.66
C ASN A 24 23.57 2.74 -2.89
N LEU A 25 24.22 1.97 -1.99
CA LEU A 25 23.58 0.93 -1.19
C LEU A 25 22.40 1.46 -0.36
N THR A 26 22.56 2.63 0.26
CA THR A 26 21.49 3.24 1.07
C THR A 26 20.25 3.53 0.24
N ALA A 27 20.42 4.08 -0.98
CA ALA A 27 19.31 4.34 -1.90
C ALA A 27 18.66 3.04 -2.37
N ALA A 28 19.45 2.01 -2.67
CA ALA A 28 18.96 0.69 -3.08
C ALA A 28 18.10 0.03 -1.99
N ILE A 29 18.60 0.04 -0.75
CA ILE A 29 17.92 -0.54 0.40
C ILE A 29 16.64 0.24 0.70
N LYS A 30 16.70 1.58 0.70
CA LYS A 30 15.52 2.42 0.89
C LYS A 30 14.43 2.07 -0.13
N LEU A 31 14.78 1.96 -1.40
CA LEU A 31 13.84 1.62 -2.47
C LEU A 31 13.24 0.23 -2.27
N ALA A 32 14.06 -0.78 -1.96
CA ALA A 32 13.58 -2.14 -1.70
C ALA A 32 12.61 -2.21 -0.51
N LEU A 33 12.91 -1.51 0.59
CA LEU A 33 12.01 -1.43 1.74
C LEU A 33 10.69 -0.75 1.39
N GLN A 34 10.73 0.33 0.61
CA GLN A 34 9.51 1.01 0.14
C GLN A 34 8.64 0.10 -0.73
N HIS A 35 9.25 -0.68 -1.63
CA HIS A 35 8.52 -1.64 -2.45
C HIS A 35 7.91 -2.76 -1.61
N GLU A 36 8.64 -3.28 -0.61
CA GLU A 36 8.14 -4.35 0.24
C GLU A 36 6.97 -3.90 1.15
N ILE A 37 7.07 -2.68 1.70
CA ILE A 37 5.97 -2.04 2.43
C ILE A 37 4.76 -1.90 1.50
N LYS A 38 4.95 -1.33 0.31
CA LYS A 38 3.87 -1.17 -0.67
C LYS A 38 3.24 -2.51 -1.05
N ARG A 39 4.04 -3.55 -1.28
CA ARG A 39 3.56 -4.90 -1.59
C ARG A 39 2.70 -5.46 -0.45
N THR A 40 3.12 -5.24 0.78
CA THR A 40 2.38 -5.67 1.98
C THR A 40 1.08 -4.89 2.13
N ASP A 41 1.10 -3.59 1.88
CA ASP A 41 -0.10 -2.74 1.87
C ASP A 41 -1.07 -3.12 0.74
N GLU A 42 -0.55 -3.53 -0.42
CA GLU A 42 -1.37 -4.04 -1.53
C GLU A 42 -1.90 -5.44 -1.27
N ALA A 43 -1.20 -6.24 -0.46
CA ALA A 43 -1.65 -7.54 0.00
C ALA A 43 -2.78 -7.45 1.04
N LEU A 44 -3.08 -6.26 1.59
CA LEU A 44 -4.29 -6.05 2.38
C LEU A 44 -5.51 -6.44 1.53
N PRO A 45 -6.36 -7.38 2.02
CA PRO A 45 -7.58 -7.75 1.34
C PRO A 45 -8.37 -6.50 0.92
N LEU A 46 -8.93 -6.53 -0.30
CA LEU A 46 -9.70 -5.40 -0.84
C LEU A 46 -10.76 -4.90 0.14
N ILE A 47 -11.37 -5.83 0.90
CA ILE A 47 -12.35 -5.53 1.94
C ILE A 47 -11.80 -4.60 3.05
N GLU A 48 -10.55 -4.80 3.48
CA GLU A 48 -9.91 -3.97 4.51
C GLU A 48 -9.56 -2.59 3.97
N ARG A 49 -9.09 -2.52 2.71
CA ARG A 49 -8.82 -1.26 2.02
C ARG A 49 -10.08 -0.42 1.83
N VAL A 50 -11.18 -1.06 1.40
CA VAL A 50 -12.49 -0.40 1.24
C VAL A 50 -13.03 0.05 2.59
N ALA A 51 -12.87 -0.75 3.66
CA ALA A 51 -13.31 -0.38 5.00
C ALA A 51 -12.57 0.87 5.53
N ALA A 52 -11.25 0.97 5.32
CA ALA A 52 -10.47 2.14 5.72
C ALA A 52 -10.91 3.42 4.98
N ILE A 53 -11.14 3.33 3.67
CA ILE A 53 -11.66 4.44 2.86
C ILE A 53 -13.06 4.86 3.35
N ARG A 54 -13.94 3.88 3.61
CA ARG A 54 -15.28 4.15 4.15
C ARG A 54 -15.21 4.87 5.50
N ALA A 55 -14.34 4.44 6.41
CA ALA A 55 -14.18 5.08 7.71
C ALA A 55 -13.68 6.53 7.58
N ALA A 56 -12.70 6.77 6.72
CA ALA A 56 -12.19 8.13 6.46
C ALA A 56 -13.24 9.05 5.81
N ALA A 57 -14.08 8.52 4.93
CA ALA A 57 -15.18 9.26 4.32
C ALA A 57 -16.27 9.62 5.35
N LEU A 58 -16.66 8.66 6.20
CA LEU A 58 -17.64 8.89 7.26
C LEU A 58 -17.16 9.91 8.29
N ALA A 59 -15.88 9.90 8.65
CA ALA A 59 -15.30 10.88 9.57
C ALA A 59 -15.36 12.33 9.03
N LYS A 60 -15.46 12.50 7.71
CA LYS A 60 -15.62 13.80 7.05
C LYS A 60 -17.09 14.19 6.84
N GLY A 61 -18.02 13.26 7.01
CA GLY A 61 -19.45 13.49 6.85
C GLY A 61 -20.03 14.23 8.04
N ASP A 62 -20.86 15.23 7.77
CA ASP A 62 -21.67 15.97 8.75
C ASP A 62 -23.04 15.30 9.03
N ARG A 63 -23.39 14.29 8.22
CA ARG A 63 -24.64 13.54 8.32
C ARG A 63 -24.41 12.10 8.77
N ALA A 64 -25.37 11.59 9.54
CA ALA A 64 -25.41 10.18 9.90
C ALA A 64 -25.45 9.31 8.63
N PRO A 65 -24.75 8.17 8.60
CA PRO A 65 -24.75 7.29 7.45
C PRO A 65 -26.17 6.80 7.15
N ALA A 66 -26.60 6.98 5.90
CA ALA A 66 -27.83 6.38 5.39
C ALA A 66 -27.73 4.84 5.42
N PRO A 67 -28.86 4.13 5.50
CA PRO A 67 -28.87 2.68 5.35
C PRO A 67 -28.27 2.26 4.00
N PRO A 68 -27.67 1.06 3.90
CA PRO A 68 -27.18 0.53 2.64
C PRO A 68 -28.31 0.44 1.61
N LEU A 69 -28.01 0.82 0.37
CA LEU A 69 -28.92 0.65 -0.76
C LEU A 69 -29.15 -0.84 -1.02
N SER A 70 -30.35 -1.19 -1.48
CA SER A 70 -30.66 -2.52 -2.02
C SER A 70 -29.87 -2.81 -3.30
N GLU A 71 -29.90 -4.06 -3.75
CA GLU A 71 -29.32 -4.43 -5.04
C GLU A 71 -29.98 -3.67 -6.20
N ASP A 72 -31.31 -3.68 -6.26
CA ASP A 72 -32.09 -2.96 -7.27
C ASP A 72 -31.79 -1.44 -7.29
N GLU A 73 -31.65 -0.83 -6.12
CA GLU A 73 -31.32 0.60 -6.00
C GLU A 73 -29.91 0.90 -6.50
N ARG A 74 -28.94 0.00 -6.28
CA ARG A 74 -27.58 0.15 -6.80
C ARG A 74 -27.53 0.00 -8.30
N ASP A 75 -28.23 -0.99 -8.85
CA ASP A 75 -28.26 -1.24 -10.29
C ASP A 75 -28.93 -0.10 -11.06
N ALA A 76 -29.96 0.51 -10.49
CA ALA A 76 -30.63 1.69 -11.05
C ALA A 76 -29.68 2.90 -11.21
N LEU A 77 -28.62 3.02 -10.40
CA LEU A 77 -27.63 4.11 -10.52
C LEU A 77 -26.76 3.99 -11.77
N TRP A 78 -26.60 2.79 -12.32
CA TRP A 78 -25.74 2.50 -13.47
C TRP A 78 -26.47 2.49 -14.82
N MET A 79 -27.80 2.53 -14.81
CA MET A 79 -28.67 2.49 -16.00
C MET A 79 -28.97 3.89 -16.59
N ARG A 80 -28.08 4.87 -16.40
CA ARG A 80 -28.30 6.28 -16.78
C ARG A 80 -27.60 6.67 -18.07
#